data_AF-A0A419SFL2-F1
#
_entry.id   AF-A0A419SFL2-F1
#
_cell.length_a   1.000
_cell.length_b   1.000
_cell.length_c   1.000
_cell.angle_alpha   90.00
_cell.angle_beta   90.00
_cell.angle_gamma   90.00
#
_symmetry.space_group_name_H-M   'P 1'
#
loop_
_entity.id
_entity.type
_entity.pdbx_description
1 polymer ?
#
loop_
_entity_poly.entity_id
_entity_poly.type
_entity_poly.pdbx_seq_one_letter_code
_entity_poly.pdbx_strand_id
1 'polypeptide(L)'
;MKTGHELDVLVARKVMGLKDVWHPFFPSTEIADAWKVVEKLRENYEVDMFDMQDHWHVDVSDKDWMSGGWSGSSENESLPLAICLAALEAVGVEVE
;
A
#
# COMPACT_ATOMS: atom_id res chain seq x y z
N MET A 1 8.55 9.40 10.48
CA MET A 1 7.95 8.08 10.20
C MET A 1 6.64 7.92 10.93
N LYS A 2 5.53 8.14 10.22
CA LYS A 2 4.22 7.66 10.67
C LYS A 2 4.26 6.13 10.73
N THR A 3 3.96 5.55 11.88
CA THR A 3 4.04 4.10 12.08
C THR A 3 2.77 3.57 12.73
N GLY A 4 2.49 2.28 12.50
CA GLY A 4 1.34 1.58 13.05
C GLY A 4 0.03 2.31 12.78
N HIS A 5 -0.71 2.64 13.85
CA HIS A 5 -2.07 3.19 13.74
C HIS A 5 -2.17 4.48 12.91
N GLU A 6 -1.18 5.37 12.97
CA GLU A 6 -1.22 6.61 12.18
C GLU A 6 -1.12 6.34 10.67
N LEU A 7 -0.33 5.33 10.30
CA LEU A 7 -0.21 4.86 8.92
C LEU A 7 -1.50 4.18 8.47
N ASP A 8 -2.08 3.32 9.31
CA ASP A 8 -3.34 2.62 9.03
C ASP A 8 -4.49 3.58 8.75
N VAL A 9 -4.60 4.64 9.57
CA VAL A 9 -5.60 5.72 9.37
C VAL A 9 -5.35 6.46 8.06
N LEU A 10 -4.09 6.66 7.68
CA LEU A 10 -3.73 7.31 6.43
C LEU A 10 -4.11 6.45 5.23
N VAL A 11 -3.78 5.17 5.24
CA VAL A 11 -4.17 4.19 4.21
C VAL A 11 -5.68 4.12 4.08
N ALA A 12 -6.42 4.02 5.20
CA ALA A 12 -7.87 4.00 5.21
C ALA A 12 -8.48 5.23 4.51
N ARG A 13 -7.93 6.42 4.76
CA ARG A 13 -8.47 7.66 4.20
C ARG A 13 -8.05 7.89 2.75
N LYS A 14 -6.79 7.63 2.42
CA LYS A 14 -6.18 8.04 1.15
C LYS A 14 -6.27 6.97 0.07
N VAL A 15 -6.13 5.71 0.45
CA VAL A 15 -6.20 4.58 -0.49
C VAL A 15 -7.62 4.00 -0.52
N MET A 16 -8.21 3.76 0.66
CA MET A 16 -9.52 3.09 0.75
C MET A 16 -10.71 4.07 0.64
N GLY A 17 -10.49 5.39 0.79
CA GLY A 17 -11.55 6.40 0.73
C GLY A 17 -12.53 6.35 1.91
N LEU A 18 -12.14 5.73 3.03
CA LEU A 18 -12.98 5.60 4.23
C LEU A 18 -13.01 6.92 5.02
N LYS A 19 -14.22 7.42 5.30
CA LYS A 19 -14.42 8.65 6.08
C LYS A 19 -14.35 8.41 7.59
N ASP A 20 -14.79 7.23 8.02
CA ASP A 20 -14.83 6.78 9.41
C ASP A 20 -14.25 5.36 9.51
N VAL A 21 -13.14 5.21 10.24
CA VAL A 21 -12.57 3.89 10.59
C VAL A 21 -13.26 3.39 11.86
N TRP A 22 -14.52 2.99 11.74
CA TRP A 22 -15.33 2.47 12.86
C TRP A 22 -15.16 0.97 13.11
N HIS A 23 -14.34 0.29 12.31
CA HIS A 23 -13.98 -1.12 12.48
C HIS A 23 -12.46 -1.26 12.63
N PRO A 24 -11.97 -2.29 13.35
CA PRO A 24 -10.54 -2.60 13.37
C PRO A 24 -10.07 -2.83 11.93
N PHE A 25 -9.15 -1.96 11.48
CA PHE A 25 -8.51 -2.02 10.19
C PHE A 25 -7.04 -1.65 10.42
N PHE A 26 -6.17 -2.65 10.33
CA PHE A 26 -4.75 -2.56 10.69
C PHE A 26 -3.85 -3.04 9.54
N PRO A 27 -3.96 -2.44 8.33
CA PRO A 27 -3.30 -2.96 7.14
C PRO A 27 -1.77 -2.94 7.22
N SER A 28 -1.16 -2.13 8.09
CA SER A 28 0.31 -2.11 8.24
C SER A 28 0.87 -3.29 9.04
N THR A 29 0.02 -4.04 9.74
CA THR A 29 0.45 -5.19 10.57
C THR A 29 -0.33 -6.48 10.28
N GLU A 30 -1.55 -6.40 9.79
CA GLU A 30 -2.42 -7.54 9.51
C GLU A 30 -2.55 -7.80 8.01
N ILE A 31 -2.02 -8.93 7.55
CA ILE A 31 -2.00 -9.27 6.11
C ILE A 31 -3.40 -9.34 5.49
N ALA A 32 -4.42 -9.74 6.26
CA ALA A 32 -5.80 -9.79 5.78
C ALA A 32 -6.36 -8.40 5.48
N ASP A 33 -5.95 -7.38 6.23
CA ASP A 33 -6.32 -5.99 5.97
C ASP A 33 -5.46 -5.36 4.88
N ALA A 34 -4.16 -5.67 4.87
CA ALA A 34 -3.26 -5.27 3.79
C ALA A 34 -3.74 -5.79 2.43
N TRP A 35 -4.28 -7.01 2.38
CA TRP A 35 -4.79 -7.57 1.13
C TRP A 35 -5.99 -6.81 0.58
N LYS A 36 -6.82 -6.21 1.44
CA LYS A 36 -7.91 -5.32 1.00
C LYS A 36 -7.37 -4.07 0.29
N VAL A 37 -6.21 -3.58 0.73
CA VAL A 37 -5.50 -2.47 0.07
C VAL A 37 -5.06 -2.89 -1.33
N VAL A 38 -4.52 -4.11 -1.47
CA VAL A 38 -4.12 -4.68 -2.76
C VAL A 38 -5.31 -4.81 -3.70
N GLU A 39 -6.43 -5.36 -3.20
CA GLU A 39 -7.68 -5.47 -3.97
C GLU A 39 -8.17 -4.10 -4.44
N LYS A 40 -8.06 -3.08 -3.58
CA LYS A 40 -8.43 -1.70 -3.92
C LYS A 40 -7.52 -1.11 -5.00
N LEU A 41 -6.20 -1.25 -4.86
CA LEU A 41 -5.24 -0.77 -5.86
C LEU A 41 -5.48 -1.43 -7.22
N ARG A 42 -5.74 -2.74 -7.23
CA ARG A 42 -5.98 -3.54 -8.45
C ARG A 42 -7.21 -3.11 -9.25
N GLU A 43 -8.06 -2.22 -8.73
CA GLU A 43 -9.07 -1.55 -9.55
C GLU A 43 -8.41 -0.73 -10.68
N ASN A 44 -7.32 -0.01 -10.39
CA ASN A 44 -6.68 0.94 -11.32
C ASN A 44 -5.22 0.60 -11.67
N TYR A 45 -4.52 -0.12 -10.80
CA TYR A 45 -3.09 -0.40 -10.91
C TYR A 45 -2.80 -1.89 -11.10
N GLU A 46 -1.59 -2.20 -11.55
CA GLU A 46 -0.96 -3.50 -11.35
C GLU A 46 -0.17 -3.46 -10.03
N VAL A 47 -0.11 -4.60 -9.33
CA VAL A 47 0.57 -4.72 -8.03
C VAL A 47 1.40 -5.98 -8.05
N ASP A 48 2.72 -5.80 -8.09
CA ASP A 48 3.72 -6.86 -8.08
C ASP A 48 4.40 -6.91 -6.71
N MET A 49 4.74 -8.12 -6.27
CA MET A 49 5.36 -8.35 -4.97
C MET A 49 6.47 -9.38 -5.13
N PHE A 50 7.64 -9.05 -4.61
CA PHE A 50 8.83 -9.88 -4.70
C PHE A 50 9.31 -10.22 -3.29
N ASP A 51 9.45 -11.53 -3.04
CA ASP A 51 10.09 -12.05 -1.84
C ASP A 51 11.61 -11.96 -2.03
N MET A 52 12.23 -11.02 -1.34
CA MET A 52 13.68 -10.85 -1.31
C MET A 52 14.24 -11.54 -0.06
N GLN A 53 15.52 -11.88 -0.09
CA GLN A 53 16.13 -12.72 0.95
C GLN A 53 15.93 -12.19 2.39
N ASP A 54 15.84 -10.87 2.56
CA ASP A 54 15.75 -10.17 3.84
C ASP A 54 14.56 -9.19 3.94
N HIS A 55 13.80 -8.99 2.86
CA HIS A 55 12.68 -8.04 2.83
C HIS A 55 11.69 -8.34 1.70
N TRP A 56 10.59 -7.61 1.66
CA TRP A 56 9.64 -7.60 0.56
C TRP A 56 9.84 -6.35 -0.28
N HIS A 57 9.84 -6.50 -1.59
CA HIS A 57 9.73 -5.38 -2.53
C HIS A 57 8.32 -5.39 -3.13
N VAL A 58 7.60 -4.27 -3.03
CA VAL A 58 6.24 -4.11 -3.57
C VAL A 58 6.23 -2.96 -4.55
N ASP A 59 5.68 -3.23 -5.73
CA ASP A 59 5.68 -2.36 -6.88
C ASP A 59 4.24 -2.11 -7.34
N VAL A 60 3.90 -0.83 -7.56
CA VAL A 60 2.57 -0.38 -8.03
C VAL A 60 2.76 0.44 -9.30
N SER A 61 2.13 -0.01 -10.38
CA SER A 61 2.28 0.59 -11.71
C SER A 61 0.92 0.82 -12.36
N ASP A 62 0.83 1.80 -13.25
CA ASP A 62 -0.35 1.97 -14.08
C ASP A 62 -0.53 0.76 -15.01
N LYS A 63 -1.78 0.29 -15.15
CA LYS A 63 -2.14 -0.80 -16.08
C LYS A 63 -1.86 -0.46 -17.54
N ASP A 64 -1.80 0.83 -17.86
CA ASP A 64 -1.44 1.28 -19.19
C ASP A 64 0.08 1.37 -19.29
N TRP A 65 0.73 0.27 -19.67
CA TRP A 65 2.19 0.24 -19.85
C TRP A 65 2.72 1.32 -20.83
N MET A 66 1.87 1.88 -21.70
CA MET A 66 2.22 2.99 -22.59
C MET A 66 2.33 4.34 -21.87
N SER A 67 1.70 4.50 -20.70
CA SER A 67 1.91 5.65 -19.83
C SER A 67 3.27 5.60 -19.12
N GLY A 68 3.91 4.41 -19.09
CA GLY A 68 5.28 4.20 -18.62
C GLY A 68 5.52 4.57 -17.15
N GLY A 69 4.46 4.75 -16.37
CA GLY A 69 4.52 5.32 -15.03
C GLY A 69 4.58 4.26 -13.95
N TRP A 70 5.70 4.19 -13.25
CA TRP A 70 5.72 3.70 -11.87
C TRP A 70 4.90 4.66 -11.01
N SER A 71 3.93 4.13 -10.27
CA SER A 71 3.08 4.94 -9.39
C SER A 71 3.59 4.94 -7.95
N GLY A 72 4.12 3.81 -7.47
CA GLY A 72 4.75 3.73 -6.15
C GLY A 72 5.52 2.43 -5.95
N SER A 73 6.44 2.43 -5.00
CA SER A 73 7.27 1.27 -4.65
C SER A 73 7.66 1.28 -3.16
N SER A 74 7.88 0.12 -2.57
CA SER A 74 8.37 0.06 -1.19
C SER A 74 9.13 -1.23 -0.88
N GLU A 75 10.18 -1.09 -0.09
CA GLU A 75 10.93 -2.20 0.50
C GLU A 75 10.72 -2.24 2.02
N ASN A 76 10.33 -3.40 2.57
CA ASN A 76 10.23 -3.59 4.02
C ASN A 76 10.30 -5.07 4.45
N GLU A 77 10.84 -5.35 5.63
CA GLU A 77 10.82 -6.69 6.24
C GLU A 77 9.38 -7.24 6.43
N SER A 78 8.41 -6.35 6.65
CA SER A 78 6.98 -6.68 6.78
C SER A 78 6.23 -6.44 5.47
N LEU A 79 5.72 -7.51 4.85
CA LEU A 79 4.89 -7.42 3.65
C LEU A 79 3.66 -6.50 3.83
N PRO A 80 2.86 -6.60 4.91
CA PRO A 80 1.77 -5.66 5.16
C PRO A 80 2.20 -4.19 5.13
N LEU A 81 3.37 -3.89 5.71
CA LEU A 81 3.91 -2.53 5.75
C LEU A 81 4.39 -2.08 4.36
N ALA A 82 5.11 -2.93 3.62
CA ALA A 82 5.54 -2.63 2.25
C ALA A 82 4.33 -2.33 1.34
N ILE A 83 3.26 -3.12 1.46
CA ILE A 83 1.99 -2.87 0.74
C ILE A 83 1.45 -1.48 1.06
N CYS A 84 1.35 -1.12 2.34
CA CYS A 84 0.78 0.16 2.76
C CYS A 84 1.60 1.36 2.26
N LEU A 85 2.93 1.26 2.30
CA LEU A 85 3.83 2.33 1.87
C LEU A 85 3.77 2.52 0.35
N ALA A 86 3.87 1.45 -0.43
CA ALA A 86 3.75 1.52 -1.88
C ALA A 86 2.37 2.03 -2.31
N ALA A 87 1.29 1.64 -1.61
CA ALA A 87 -0.06 2.12 -1.85
C ALA A 87 -0.20 3.63 -1.64
N LEU A 88 0.44 4.17 -0.60
CA LEU A 88 0.40 5.59 -0.28
C LEU A 88 1.18 6.41 -1.31
N GLU A 89 2.36 5.95 -1.71
CA GLU A 89 3.13 6.57 -2.78
C GLU A 89 2.34 6.58 -4.10
N ALA A 90 1.69 5.45 -4.45
CA ALA A 90 0.87 5.31 -5.65
C ALA A 90 -0.28 6.34 -5.75
N VAL A 91 -0.81 6.80 -4.61
CA VAL A 91 -1.85 7.84 -4.56
C VAL A 91 -1.29 9.23 -4.27
N GLY A 92 0.03 9.42 -4.39
CA GLY A 92 0.72 10.71 -4.25
C GLY A 92 0.87 11.19 -2.81
N VAL A 93 0.95 10.28 -1.85
CA VAL A 93 1.12 10.60 -0.42
C VAL A 93 2.54 10.26 0.02
N GLU A 94 3.34 11.30 0.32
CA GLU A 94 4.65 11.14 0.94
C GLU A 94 4.50 10.78 2.42
N VAL A 95 5.25 9.76 2.85
CA VAL A 95 5.30 9.30 4.24
C VAL A 95 6.73 9.47 4.75
N GLU A 96 6.99 10.59 5.43
CA GLU A 96 8.22 10.80 6.22
C GLU A 96 8.24 9.94 7.47
#